data_AF-A0A5P1F0L9-F1
#
_entry.id   AF-A0A5P1F0L9-F1
#
_cell.length_a   1.000
_cell.length_b   1.000
_cell.length_c   1.000
_cell.angle_alpha   90.00
_cell.angle_beta   90.00
_cell.angle_gamma   90.00
#
_symmetry.space_group_name_H-M   'P 1'
#
loop_
_entity.id
_entity.type
_entity.pdbx_description
1 polymer ?
#
loop_
_entity_poly.entity_id
_entity_poly.type
_entity_poly.pdbx_seq_one_letter_code
_entity_poly.pdbx_strand_id
1 'polypeptide(L)'
;MLGSLEQFSNVESFWDDIQHYFTSSFNAAKKARQQGDFESIYSDMNIAFANWEFGPMDLATNPIDGSVHLWQGAEDLIVSVSLSRYISQKLPWIQYHELQNAGHLFPLADGMTDIIVKALVTGDQ
;
A
#
# COMPACT_ATOMS: atom_id res chain seq x y z
N MET A 1 16.57 -14.83 -1.86
CA MET A 1 17.89 -14.31 -1.48
C MET A 1 17.63 -13.29 -0.37
N LEU A 2 18.20 -13.49 0.82
CA LEU A 2 17.95 -12.65 1.99
C LEU A 2 18.64 -11.28 1.79
N GLY A 3 17.86 -10.23 1.55
CA GLY A 3 18.33 -8.84 1.61
C GLY A 3 18.20 -8.34 3.06
N SER A 4 19.32 -8.07 3.71
CA SER A 4 19.37 -7.47 5.04
C SER A 4 18.84 -6.03 5.00
N LEU A 5 18.36 -5.55 6.15
CA LEU A 5 17.90 -4.17 6.41
C LEU A 5 19.02 -3.10 6.30
N GLU A 6 20.09 -3.37 5.55
CA GLU A 6 21.20 -2.44 5.28
C GLU A 6 21.05 -1.70 3.94
N GLN A 7 19.92 -1.84 3.24
CA GLN A 7 19.77 -1.29 1.89
C GLN A 7 19.46 0.22 1.85
N PHE A 8 19.17 0.86 2.99
CA PHE A 8 18.87 2.30 3.05
C PHE A 8 19.95 3.02 3.86
N SER A 9 21.04 3.35 3.18
CA SER A 9 22.24 3.94 3.80
C SER A 9 22.05 5.35 4.34
N ASN A 10 20.99 6.08 3.94
CA ASN A 10 20.49 7.27 4.61
C ASN A 10 19.04 7.60 4.15
N VAL A 11 18.38 8.53 4.83
CA VAL A 11 16.98 8.94 4.55
C VAL A 11 16.83 9.57 3.16
N GLU A 12 17.84 10.30 2.68
CA GLU A 12 17.82 10.92 1.34
C GLU A 12 17.87 9.85 0.22
N SER A 13 18.68 8.80 0.38
CA SER A 13 18.79 7.70 -0.59
C SER A 13 17.51 6.86 -0.62
N PHE A 14 16.84 6.72 0.53
CA PHE A 14 15.51 6.11 0.59
C PHE A 14 14.49 6.93 -0.21
N TRP A 15 14.48 8.26 -0.06
CA TRP A 15 13.58 9.12 -0.83
C TRP A 15 13.88 9.10 -2.33
N ASP A 16 15.16 9.09 -2.73
CA ASP A 16 15.58 8.97 -4.13
C ASP A 16 15.17 7.64 -4.75
N ASP A 17 15.34 6.52 -4.02
CA ASP A 17 14.95 5.18 -4.48
C ASP A 17 13.43 5.07 -4.61
N ILE A 18 12.69 5.58 -3.62
CA ILE A 18 11.23 5.61 -3.67
C ILE A 18 10.77 6.51 -4.83
N GLN A 19 11.37 7.69 -5.01
CA GLN A 19 11.04 8.58 -6.10
C GLN A 19 11.33 7.92 -7.45
N HIS A 20 12.46 7.24 -7.63
CA HIS A 20 12.78 6.50 -8.85
C HIS A 20 11.76 5.38 -9.14
N TYR A 21 11.33 4.67 -8.09
CA TYR A 21 10.32 3.62 -8.18
C TYR A 21 8.95 4.16 -8.62
N PHE A 22 8.49 5.29 -8.07
CA PHE A 22 7.20 5.89 -8.40
C PHE A 22 7.21 6.75 -9.68
N THR A 23 8.37 7.25 -10.10
CA THR A 23 8.48 8.15 -11.27
C THR A 23 8.66 7.42 -12.60
N SER A 24 9.19 6.20 -12.61
CA SER A 24 9.71 5.57 -13.83
C SER A 24 8.69 4.82 -14.70
N SER A 25 7.45 4.57 -14.27
CA SER A 25 6.52 3.73 -15.07
C SER A 25 5.02 4.05 -14.91
N PHE A 26 4.56 5.28 -15.16
CA PHE A 26 3.11 5.56 -15.12
C PHE A 26 2.65 6.66 -16.09
N ASN A 27 1.89 6.30 -17.13
CA ASN A 27 1.16 7.28 -17.95
C ASN A 27 0.09 8.04 -17.13
N ALA A 28 -0.45 7.42 -16.08
CA ALA A 28 -1.33 8.07 -15.09
C ALA A 28 -0.60 9.12 -14.24
N ALA A 29 0.71 8.98 -14.03
CA ALA A 29 1.49 9.91 -13.22
C ALA A 29 1.63 11.29 -13.86
N LYS A 30 1.51 11.44 -15.18
CA LYS A 30 1.61 12.77 -15.81
C LYS A 30 0.48 13.70 -15.39
N LYS A 31 -0.74 13.17 -15.25
CA LYS A 31 -1.90 13.96 -14.79
C LYS A 31 -1.83 14.22 -13.28
N ALA A 32 -1.44 13.21 -12.51
CA ALA A 32 -1.26 13.35 -11.06
C ALA A 32 -0.16 14.37 -10.70
N ARG A 33 0.92 14.46 -11.49
CA ARG A 33 2.06 15.36 -11.28
C ARG A 33 1.94 16.72 -11.97
N GLN A 34 0.74 17.13 -12.41
CA GLN A 34 0.55 18.38 -13.16
C GLN A 34 0.95 19.64 -12.38
N GLN A 35 1.04 19.55 -11.05
CA GLN A 35 1.45 20.63 -10.15
C GLN A 35 2.96 20.63 -9.85
N GLY A 36 3.72 19.71 -10.47
CA GLY A 36 5.13 19.48 -10.19
C GLY A 36 5.35 18.49 -9.05
N ASP A 37 6.58 18.01 -8.91
CA ASP A 37 6.87 16.89 -8.00
C ASP A 37 6.65 17.26 -6.53
N PHE A 38 6.97 18.49 -6.12
CA PHE A 38 6.83 18.99 -4.74
C PHE A 38 5.39 18.90 -4.23
N GLU A 39 4.45 19.44 -4.99
CA GLU A 39 3.02 19.47 -4.65
C GLU A 39 2.31 18.14 -4.92
N SER A 40 2.99 17.17 -5.54
CA SER A 40 2.44 15.85 -5.85
C SER A 40 3.17 14.77 -5.04
N ILE A 41 4.28 14.23 -5.56
CA ILE A 41 4.96 13.07 -4.96
C ILE A 41 5.45 13.37 -3.54
N TYR A 42 6.16 14.48 -3.31
CA TYR A 42 6.73 14.75 -1.99
C TYR A 42 5.65 15.04 -0.95
N SER A 43 4.57 15.73 -1.34
CA SER A 43 3.41 15.95 -0.47
C SER A 43 2.71 14.64 -0.11
N ASP A 44 2.44 13.78 -1.10
CA ASP A 44 1.83 12.46 -0.88
C ASP A 44 2.68 11.59 0.05
N MET A 45 4.00 11.61 -0.12
CA MET A 45 4.95 10.92 0.78
C MET A 45 4.92 11.44 2.20
N ASN A 46 4.93 12.77 2.37
CA ASN A 46 4.85 13.37 3.69
C ASN A 46 3.58 12.94 4.42
N ILE A 47 2.45 12.84 3.71
CA ILE A 47 1.17 12.37 4.26
C ILE A 47 1.23 10.86 4.56
N ALA A 48 1.74 10.06 3.61
CA ALA A 48 1.80 8.60 3.72
C ALA A 48 2.69 8.12 4.89
N PHE A 49 3.77 8.83 5.16
CA PHE A 49 4.74 8.50 6.22
C PHE A 49 4.70 9.47 7.42
N ALA A 50 3.68 10.34 7.50
CA ALA A 50 3.47 11.19 8.66
C ALA A 50 3.21 10.38 9.93
N ASN A 51 3.41 11.01 11.08
CA ASN A 51 2.87 10.50 12.34
C ASN A 51 1.38 10.86 12.41
N TRP A 52 0.54 9.84 12.34
CA TRP A 52 -0.90 9.97 12.53
C TRP A 52 -1.26 9.77 14.01
N GLU A 53 -2.18 10.59 14.53
CA GLU A 53 -2.64 10.53 15.92
C GLU A 53 -3.56 9.32 16.20
N PHE A 54 -3.96 8.60 15.15
CA PHE A 54 -4.80 7.42 15.22
C PHE A 54 -4.29 6.34 14.26
N GLY A 55 -4.58 5.09 14.57
CA GLY A 55 -4.28 3.94 13.73
C GLY A 55 -5.54 3.14 13.40
N PRO A 56 -5.45 2.19 12.46
CA PRO A 56 -6.56 1.30 12.14
C PRO A 56 -7.02 0.51 13.38
N MET A 57 -6.11 0.27 14.32
CA MET A 57 -6.37 -0.46 15.55
C MET A 57 -7.33 0.23 16.52
N ASP A 58 -7.58 1.53 16.37
CA ASP A 58 -8.53 2.29 17.20
C ASP A 58 -9.99 2.00 16.78
N LEU A 59 -10.20 1.36 15.63
CA LEU A 59 -11.51 1.02 15.06
C LEU A 59 -11.98 -0.35 15.56
N ALA A 60 -12.42 -0.44 16.81
CA ALA A 60 -12.90 -1.70 17.39
C ALA A 60 -14.03 -2.38 16.58
N THR A 61 -14.84 -1.59 15.88
CA THR A 61 -15.91 -2.05 14.98
C THR A 61 -15.80 -1.38 13.62
N ASN A 62 -16.31 -2.04 12.59
CA ASN A 62 -16.41 -1.48 11.24
C ASN A 62 -17.18 -0.14 11.28
N PRO A 63 -16.59 0.99 10.84
CA PRO A 63 -17.22 2.29 10.91
C PRO A 63 -18.22 2.57 9.78
N ILE A 64 -18.34 1.67 8.78
CA ILE A 64 -19.18 1.88 7.59
C ILE A 64 -20.20 0.74 7.40
N ASP A 65 -21.30 1.06 6.71
CA ASP A 65 -22.29 0.08 6.24
C ASP A 65 -21.79 -0.56 4.93
N GLY A 66 -20.86 -1.52 5.05
CA GLY A 66 -20.21 -2.19 3.93
C GLY A 66 -19.06 -3.10 4.36
N SER A 67 -18.35 -3.72 3.41
CA SER A 67 -17.16 -4.52 3.69
C SER A 67 -15.88 -3.69 3.56
N VAL A 68 -14.89 -3.99 4.40
CA VAL A 68 -13.54 -3.43 4.30
C VAL A 68 -12.57 -4.55 3.97
N HIS A 69 -11.77 -4.35 2.92
CA HIS A 69 -10.83 -5.35 2.41
C HIS A 69 -9.40 -4.82 2.56
N LEU A 70 -8.50 -5.63 3.10
CA LEU A 70 -7.06 -5.34 3.18
C LEU A 70 -6.31 -6.30 2.28
N TRP A 71 -5.67 -5.78 1.23
CA TRP A 71 -4.91 -6.57 0.27
C TRP A 71 -3.41 -6.35 0.47
N GLN A 72 -2.61 -7.42 0.49
CA GLN A 72 -1.18 -7.35 0.75
C GLN A 72 -0.40 -8.36 -0.10
N GLY A 73 0.65 -7.90 -0.76
CA GLY A 73 1.65 -8.79 -1.34
C GLY A 73 2.57 -9.37 -0.25
N ALA A 74 2.78 -10.69 -0.24
CA ALA A 74 3.63 -11.36 0.74
C ALA A 74 5.13 -11.00 0.62
N GLU A 75 5.55 -10.52 -0.55
CA GLU A 75 6.92 -10.09 -0.86
C GLU A 75 7.04 -8.55 -0.96
N ASP A 76 6.09 -7.82 -0.36
CA ASP A 76 6.15 -6.36 -0.31
C ASP A 76 7.36 -5.87 0.49
N LEU A 77 8.18 -5.04 -0.16
CA LEU A 77 9.42 -4.49 0.37
C LEU A 77 9.24 -3.09 0.98
N ILE A 78 8.08 -2.47 0.80
CA ILE A 78 7.75 -1.14 1.34
C ILE A 78 6.95 -1.28 2.63
N VAL A 79 5.94 -2.16 2.64
CA VAL A 79 5.10 -2.42 3.82
C VAL A 79 5.19 -3.89 4.19
N SER A 80 5.61 -4.18 5.43
CA SER A 80 5.76 -5.56 5.88
C SER A 80 4.42 -6.30 5.93
N VAL A 81 4.34 -7.48 5.32
CA VAL A 81 3.18 -8.38 5.39
C VAL A 81 2.76 -8.71 6.83
N SER A 82 3.71 -8.75 7.76
CA SER A 82 3.45 -9.00 9.18
C SER A 82 2.52 -7.96 9.81
N LEU A 83 2.61 -6.69 9.38
CA LEU A 83 1.73 -5.63 9.85
C LEU A 83 0.28 -5.91 9.43
N SER A 84 0.07 -6.21 8.15
CA SER A 84 -1.26 -6.49 7.61
C SER A 84 -1.90 -7.74 8.24
N ARG A 85 -1.09 -8.78 8.51
CA ARG A 85 -1.52 -9.96 9.29
C ARG A 85 -1.92 -9.59 10.73
N TYR A 86 -1.15 -8.73 11.39
CA TYR A 86 -1.47 -8.31 12.75
C TYR A 86 -2.76 -7.49 12.81
N ILE A 87 -2.95 -6.56 11.88
CA ILE A 87 -4.17 -5.75 11.76
C ILE A 87 -5.39 -6.65 11.56
N SER A 88 -5.33 -7.60 10.62
CA SER A 88 -6.46 -8.49 10.33
C SER A 88 -6.81 -9.43 11.48
N GLN A 89 -5.82 -9.91 12.23
CA GLN A 89 -6.06 -10.69 13.46
C GLN A 89 -6.79 -9.89 14.53
N LYS A 90 -6.49 -8.59 14.66
CA LYS A 90 -7.08 -7.75 15.69
C LYS A 90 -8.41 -7.13 15.30
N LEU A 91 -8.63 -6.91 14.00
CA LEU A 91 -9.82 -6.32 13.42
C LEU A 91 -10.52 -7.37 12.54
N PRO A 92 -11.24 -8.35 13.14
CA PRO A 92 -11.78 -9.49 12.40
C PRO A 92 -12.90 -9.12 11.41
N TRP A 93 -13.37 -7.87 11.44
CA TRP A 93 -14.30 -7.33 10.47
C TRP A 93 -13.63 -6.91 9.15
N ILE A 94 -12.28 -6.87 9.10
CA ILE A 94 -11.52 -6.67 7.87
C ILE A 94 -11.38 -8.01 7.14
N GLN A 95 -11.73 -8.02 5.85
CA GLN A 95 -11.44 -9.14 4.97
C GLN A 95 -10.01 -9.05 4.45
N TYR A 96 -9.13 -9.93 4.94
CA TYR A 96 -7.71 -9.92 4.57
C TYR A 96 -7.41 -10.84 3.39
N HIS A 97 -6.70 -10.28 2.41
CA HIS A 97 -6.29 -10.95 1.17
C HIS A 97 -4.77 -10.87 1.05
N GLU A 98 -4.10 -12.01 1.17
CA GLU A 98 -2.64 -12.10 1.02
C GLU A 98 -2.29 -12.80 -0.30
N LEU A 99 -1.49 -12.13 -1.13
CA LEU A 99 -1.03 -12.68 -2.39
C LEU A 99 0.37 -13.26 -2.24
N GLN A 100 0.48 -14.57 -2.39
CA GLN A 100 1.77 -15.25 -2.44
C GLN A 100 2.53 -14.85 -3.70
N ASN A 101 3.83 -14.59 -3.56
CA ASN A 101 4.73 -14.15 -4.64
C ASN A 101 4.40 -12.79 -5.27
N ALA A 102 3.74 -11.90 -4.52
CA ALA A 102 3.41 -10.56 -4.98
C ALA A 102 4.09 -9.50 -4.09
N GLY A 103 4.61 -8.44 -4.71
CA GLY A 103 5.18 -7.27 -4.03
C GLY A 103 4.21 -6.09 -3.97
N HIS A 104 4.69 -4.91 -3.57
CA HIS A 104 3.87 -3.70 -3.36
C HIS A 104 3.00 -3.30 -4.57
N LEU A 105 3.54 -3.49 -5.78
CA LEU A 105 2.90 -3.08 -7.04
C LEU A 105 1.92 -4.11 -7.62
N PHE A 106 1.52 -5.14 -6.87
CA PHE A 106 0.55 -6.13 -7.34
C PHE A 106 -0.76 -5.55 -7.91
N PRO A 107 -1.31 -4.39 -7.45
CA PRO A 107 -2.55 -3.85 -8.03
C PRO A 107 -2.45 -3.49 -9.52
N LEU A 108 -1.22 -3.33 -10.02
CA LEU A 108 -0.92 -2.97 -11.41
C LEU A 108 -0.77 -4.18 -12.32
N ALA A 109 -0.72 -5.39 -11.76
CA ALA A 109 -0.69 -6.60 -12.58
C ALA A 109 -1.97 -6.72 -13.40
N ASP A 110 -1.84 -7.22 -14.63
CA ASP A 110 -2.96 -7.37 -15.56
C ASP A 110 -4.12 -8.14 -14.91
N GLY A 111 -5.32 -7.54 -14.95
CA GLY A 111 -6.54 -8.10 -14.37
C GLY A 111 -6.69 -7.96 -12.85
N MET A 112 -5.66 -7.52 -12.12
CA MET A 112 -5.73 -7.40 -10.66
C MET A 112 -6.75 -6.35 -10.20
N THR A 113 -6.84 -5.23 -10.93
CA THR A 113 -7.85 -4.19 -10.65
C THR A 113 -9.26 -4.75 -10.73
N ASP A 114 -9.57 -5.56 -11.76
CA ASP A 114 -10.89 -6.17 -11.91
C ASP A 114 -11.18 -7.17 -10.78
N ILE A 115 -10.18 -7.95 -10.36
CA ILE A 115 -10.30 -8.86 -9.22
C ILE A 115 -10.63 -8.10 -7.93
N ILE A 116 -9.88 -7.03 -7.62
CA ILE A 116 -10.10 -6.22 -6.41
C ILE A 116 -11.49 -5.59 -6.42
N VAL A 117 -11.88 -4.96 -7.54
CA VAL A 117 -13.19 -4.31 -7.68
C VAL A 117 -14.31 -5.33 -7.57
N LYS A 118 -14.17 -6.50 -8.22
CA LYS A 118 -15.15 -7.57 -8.14
C LYS A 118 -15.34 -8.05 -6.70
N ALA A 119 -14.26 -8.34 -5.98
CA ALA A 119 -14.33 -8.75 -4.58
C ALA A 119 -15.03 -7.70 -3.69
N LEU A 120 -14.81 -6.41 -3.97
CA LEU A 120 -15.44 -5.32 -3.24
C LEU A 120 -16.96 -5.22 -3.51
N VAL A 121 -17.41 -5.43 -4.76
CA VAL A 121 -18.81 -5.19 -5.15
C VAL A 121 -19.70 -6.43 -5.10
N THR A 122 -19.13 -7.64 -5.25
CA THR A 122 -19.90 -8.88 -5.18
C THR A 122 -19.79 -9.59 -3.84
N GLY A 123 -18.75 -9.27 -3.06
CA GLY A 123 -18.46 -9.99 -1.81
C GLY A 123 -17.96 -11.42 -2.04
N ASP A 124 -17.68 -11.81 -3.28
CA ASP A 124 -17.10 -13.11 -3.61
C ASP A 124 -15.61 -13.13 -3.20
N GLN A 125 -15.20 -14.24 -2.57
CA GLN A 125 -13.79 -14.56 -2.29
C GLN A 125 -13.26 -15.60 -3.28
#